data_AF-A0A9P2C024-F1
#
_entry.id   AF-A0A9P2C024-F1
#
_cell.length_a   1.000
_cell.length_b   1.000
_cell.length_c   1.000
_cell.angle_alpha   90.00
_cell.angle_beta   90.00
_cell.angle_gamma   90.00
#
_symmetry.space_group_name_H-M   'P 1'
#
loop_
_entity.id
_entity.type
_entity.pdbx_description
1 polymer ?
#
loop_
_entity_poly.entity_id
_entity_poly.type
_entity_poly.pdbx_seq_one_letter_code
_entity_poly.pdbx_strand_id
1 'polypeptide(L)'
;MNEYSNTFKEIRTSKNYTQTYIASNQLSRSLYAKIEAGQVIPSYTKFLFLLQRLDLGIQEFEYIHNNYSLSAKQNILAKFSLINTNLDTISLNELISLCTKYLKNDKDIFISNILSICKALFLVQSEDDYHKAIILVAPIWERLSKQDTLYLNDIILLSNIFYLFQVDTAKEIVKFAINRLQKYNSFCNIDQIQVSFYLNLSTLLIQESKFDEAMEFIDYSIDFAQKSQLYILLGISYFKKAVVYKHKLNSAKSESYYAKGANLLYQLGEINLLEKLKINIR
;
A
#
# COMPACT_ATOMS: atom_id res chain seq x y z
N MET A 1 -34.29 7.90 5.05
CA MET A 1 -34.24 6.48 4.67
C MET A 1 -32.84 5.99 4.94
N ASN A 2 -32.65 4.85 5.61
CA ASN A 2 -31.31 4.32 5.84
C ASN A 2 -30.81 3.70 4.52
N GLU A 3 -29.85 4.36 3.86
CA GLU A 3 -29.48 4.09 2.46
C GLU A 3 -29.03 2.64 2.23
N TYR A 4 -28.40 1.99 3.22
CA TYR A 4 -27.98 0.58 3.16
C TYR A 4 -29.14 -0.42 2.99
N SER A 5 -30.36 -0.06 3.40
CA SER A 5 -31.53 -0.95 3.35
C SER A 5 -31.90 -1.33 1.91
N ASN A 6 -31.82 -0.33 1.01
CA ASN A 6 -32.11 -0.53 -0.41
C ASN A 6 -31.06 -1.43 -1.05
N THR A 7 -29.78 -1.20 -0.73
CA THR A 7 -28.67 -2.02 -1.24
C THR A 7 -28.80 -3.48 -0.81
N PHE A 8 -29.16 -3.76 0.44
CA PHE A 8 -29.46 -5.13 0.87
C PHE A 8 -30.56 -5.79 0.03
N LYS A 9 -31.65 -5.05 -0.19
CA LYS A 9 -32.79 -5.55 -0.95
C LYS A 9 -32.41 -5.83 -2.41
N GLU A 10 -31.74 -4.89 -3.06
CA GLU A 10 -31.28 -5.00 -4.44
C GLU A 10 -30.38 -6.22 -4.63
N ILE A 11 -29.34 -6.35 -3.81
CA ILE A 11 -28.41 -7.49 -3.84
C ILE A 11 -29.15 -8.81 -3.59
N ARG A 12 -30.03 -8.87 -2.59
CA ARG A 12 -30.78 -10.10 -2.32
C ARG A 12 -31.63 -10.49 -3.52
N THR A 13 -32.36 -9.53 -4.10
CA THR A 13 -33.25 -9.80 -5.23
C THR A 13 -32.49 -10.18 -6.48
N SER A 14 -31.34 -9.58 -6.76
CA SER A 14 -30.50 -9.94 -7.91
C SER A 14 -29.95 -11.37 -7.79
N LYS A 15 -29.64 -11.82 -6.55
CA LYS A 15 -29.28 -13.22 -6.25
C LYS A 15 -30.47 -14.19 -6.19
N ASN A 16 -31.70 -13.73 -6.45
CA ASN A 16 -32.94 -14.50 -6.36
C ASN A 16 -33.18 -15.15 -4.98
N TYR A 17 -32.65 -14.56 -3.90
CA TYR A 17 -32.84 -15.07 -2.56
C TYR A 17 -34.13 -14.57 -1.91
N THR A 18 -34.76 -15.42 -1.10
CA THR A 18 -35.93 -15.01 -0.31
C THR A 18 -35.52 -14.35 1.00
N GLN A 19 -36.38 -13.50 1.55
CA GLN A 19 -36.17 -12.91 2.89
C GLN A 19 -36.00 -13.99 3.96
N THR A 20 -36.75 -15.09 3.86
CA THR A 20 -36.66 -16.22 4.79
C THR A 20 -35.31 -16.92 4.72
N TYR A 21 -34.78 -17.12 3.51
CA TYR A 21 -33.44 -17.69 3.32
C TYR A 21 -32.36 -16.84 3.99
N ILE A 22 -32.39 -15.52 3.78
CA ILE A 22 -31.39 -14.61 4.36
C ILE A 22 -31.53 -14.51 5.88
N ALA A 23 -32.75 -14.32 6.39
CA ALA A 23 -33.01 -14.20 7.83
C ALA A 23 -32.61 -15.47 8.60
N SER A 24 -32.85 -16.65 8.00
CA SER A 24 -32.55 -17.96 8.57
C SER A 24 -33.06 -18.08 10.03
N ASN A 25 -32.30 -18.70 10.92
CA ASN A 25 -32.62 -18.83 12.35
C ASN A 25 -32.11 -17.67 13.22
N GLN A 26 -31.29 -16.76 12.67
CA GLN A 26 -30.68 -15.66 13.42
C GLN A 26 -31.56 -14.40 13.48
N LEU A 27 -32.47 -14.25 12.52
CA LEU A 27 -33.44 -13.15 12.48
C LEU A 27 -34.82 -13.70 12.14
N SER A 28 -35.87 -13.11 12.71
CA SER A 28 -37.21 -13.37 12.17
C SER A 28 -37.30 -12.78 10.76
N ARG A 29 -38.04 -13.45 9.87
CA ARG A 29 -38.34 -12.91 8.53
C ARG A 29 -38.97 -11.52 8.62
N SER A 30 -39.81 -11.27 9.63
CA SER A 30 -40.43 -9.96 9.86
C SER A 30 -39.41 -8.87 10.21
N LEU A 31 -38.39 -9.19 11.02
CA LEU A 31 -37.33 -8.25 11.34
C LEU A 31 -36.50 -7.91 10.09
N TYR A 32 -36.14 -8.91 9.29
CA TYR A 32 -35.40 -8.67 8.05
C TYR A 32 -36.20 -7.84 7.04
N ALA A 33 -37.51 -8.08 6.91
CA ALA A 33 -38.36 -7.25 6.06
C ALA A 33 -38.39 -5.78 6.52
N LYS A 34 -38.40 -5.52 7.83
CA LYS A 34 -38.30 -4.15 8.39
C LYS A 34 -36.94 -3.52 8.13
N ILE A 35 -35.86 -4.31 8.12
CA ILE A 35 -34.52 -3.84 7.75
C ILE A 35 -34.51 -3.39 6.28
N GLU A 36 -34.99 -4.22 5.34
CA GLU A 36 -35.05 -3.84 3.91
C GLU A 36 -35.97 -2.64 3.65
N ALA A 37 -37.02 -2.45 4.46
CA ALA A 37 -37.90 -1.28 4.40
C ALA A 37 -37.29 -0.02 5.03
N GLY A 38 -36.08 -0.10 5.60
CA GLY A 38 -35.42 1.02 6.28
C GLY A 38 -36.08 1.45 7.59
N GLN A 39 -36.92 0.58 8.16
CA GLN A 39 -37.64 0.84 9.42
C GLN A 39 -36.83 0.45 10.65
N VAL A 40 -35.84 -0.45 10.49
CA VAL A 40 -34.97 -0.93 11.56
C VAL A 40 -33.52 -0.93 11.09
N ILE A 41 -32.64 -0.37 11.91
CA ILE A 41 -31.19 -0.46 11.72
C ILE A 41 -30.70 -1.73 12.42
N PRO A 42 -30.10 -2.70 11.72
CA PRO A 42 -29.55 -3.89 12.36
C PRO A 42 -28.36 -3.53 13.25
N SER A 43 -28.20 -4.25 14.37
CA SER A 43 -26.95 -4.25 15.12
C SER A 43 -25.79 -4.72 14.24
N TYR A 44 -24.56 -4.29 14.52
CA TYR A 44 -23.38 -4.67 13.74
C TYR A 44 -23.22 -6.19 13.53
N THR A 45 -23.43 -7.00 14.57
CA THR A 45 -23.38 -8.48 14.47
C THR A 45 -24.38 -9.04 13.46
N LYS A 46 -25.61 -8.50 13.47
CA LYS A 46 -26.66 -8.88 12.51
C LYS A 46 -26.32 -8.40 11.11
N PHE A 47 -25.75 -7.20 10.97
CA PHE A 47 -25.30 -6.69 9.69
C PHE A 47 -24.24 -7.60 9.05
N LEU A 48 -23.21 -7.99 9.80
CA LEU A 48 -22.18 -8.92 9.33
C LEU A 48 -22.77 -10.30 8.97
N PHE A 49 -23.68 -10.82 9.78
CA PHE A 49 -24.38 -12.07 9.46
C PHE A 49 -25.14 -11.97 8.13
N LEU A 50 -25.87 -10.87 7.91
CA LEU A 50 -26.62 -10.66 6.67
C LEU A 50 -25.69 -10.58 5.45
N LEU A 51 -24.55 -9.90 5.57
CA LEU A 51 -23.53 -9.86 4.52
C LEU A 51 -22.97 -11.25 4.22
N GLN A 52 -22.67 -12.04 5.24
CA GLN A 52 -22.20 -13.42 5.07
C GLN A 52 -23.24 -14.30 4.36
N ARG A 53 -24.53 -14.15 4.68
CA ARG A 53 -25.63 -14.86 3.99
C ARG A 53 -25.82 -14.43 2.55
N LEU A 54 -25.34 -13.24 2.21
CA LEU A 54 -25.30 -12.72 0.85
C LEU A 54 -23.95 -13.00 0.16
N ASP A 55 -23.03 -13.74 0.79
CA ASP A 55 -21.67 -14.00 0.29
C ASP A 55 -20.93 -12.72 -0.10
N LEU A 56 -21.01 -11.69 0.75
CA LEU A 56 -20.36 -10.40 0.54
C LEU A 56 -19.47 -10.02 1.72
N GLY A 57 -18.32 -9.43 1.41
CA GLY A 57 -17.53 -8.69 2.38
C GLY A 57 -18.10 -7.30 2.62
N ILE A 58 -17.78 -6.69 3.78
CA ILE A 58 -18.21 -5.32 4.09
C ILE A 58 -17.70 -4.30 3.06
N GLN A 59 -16.47 -4.49 2.56
CA GLN A 59 -15.86 -3.59 1.59
C GLN A 59 -16.59 -3.62 0.23
N GLU A 60 -16.97 -4.80 -0.24
CA GLU A 60 -17.73 -4.95 -1.49
C GLU A 60 -19.13 -4.37 -1.35
N PHE A 61 -19.79 -4.62 -0.22
CA PHE A 61 -21.10 -4.03 0.05
C PHE A 61 -21.05 -2.50 0.03
N GLU A 62 -20.06 -1.89 0.70
CA GLU A 62 -19.87 -0.43 0.68
C GLU A 62 -19.59 0.09 -0.73
N TYR A 63 -18.81 -0.64 -1.53
CA TYR A 63 -18.53 -0.28 -2.92
C TYR A 63 -19.79 -0.28 -3.78
N ILE A 64 -20.60 -1.34 -3.70
CA ILE A 64 -21.89 -1.43 -4.40
C ILE A 64 -22.81 -0.30 -3.92
N HIS A 65 -22.89 -0.08 -2.61
CA HIS A 65 -23.71 0.96 -2.01
C HIS A 65 -23.36 2.35 -2.53
N ASN A 66 -22.06 2.62 -2.72
CA ASN A 66 -21.55 3.86 -3.27
C ASN A 66 -21.61 3.88 -4.81
N ASN A 67 -22.57 3.19 -5.44
CA ASN A 67 -22.73 3.08 -6.89
C ASN A 67 -21.47 2.56 -7.59
N TYR A 68 -20.86 1.50 -7.05
CA TYR A 68 -19.62 0.92 -7.57
C TYR A 68 -18.50 1.96 -7.64
N SER A 69 -18.35 2.75 -6.58
CA SER A 69 -17.25 3.71 -6.46
C SER A 69 -16.60 3.63 -5.07
N LEU A 70 -15.30 3.90 -5.04
CA LEU A 70 -14.57 3.97 -3.78
C LEU A 70 -14.98 5.24 -3.02
N SER A 71 -15.12 5.13 -1.70
CA SER A 71 -15.20 6.32 -0.86
C SER A 71 -13.94 7.18 -1.00
N ALA A 72 -14.04 8.47 -0.64
CA ALA A 72 -12.90 9.39 -0.72
C ALA A 72 -11.66 8.84 0.01
N LYS A 73 -11.85 8.26 1.19
CA LYS A 73 -10.77 7.62 1.96
C LYS A 73 -10.23 6.38 1.25
N GLN A 74 -11.09 5.47 0.80
CA GLN A 74 -10.67 4.25 0.08
C GLN A 74 -9.87 4.58 -1.19
N ASN A 75 -10.27 5.61 -1.93
CA ASN A 75 -9.55 6.08 -3.12
C ASN A 75 -8.13 6.59 -2.77
N ILE A 76 -8.01 7.38 -1.69
CA ILE A 76 -6.70 7.83 -1.19
C ILE A 76 -5.81 6.62 -0.83
N LEU A 77 -6.36 5.63 -0.11
CA LEU A 77 -5.60 4.44 0.30
C LEU A 77 -5.16 3.59 -0.89
N ALA A 78 -6.05 3.38 -1.86
CA ALA A 78 -5.75 2.65 -3.08
C ALA A 78 -4.61 3.33 -3.86
N LYS A 79 -4.67 4.65 -4.06
CA LYS A 79 -3.60 5.40 -4.74
C LYS A 79 -2.29 5.40 -3.95
N PHE A 80 -2.35 5.59 -2.63
CA PHE A 80 -1.15 5.56 -1.78
C PHE A 80 -0.44 4.21 -1.81
N SER A 81 -1.18 3.10 -1.91
CA SER A 81 -0.58 1.75 -1.99
C SER A 81 0.33 1.54 -3.23
N LEU A 82 0.12 2.33 -4.27
CA LEU A 82 0.86 2.26 -5.54
C LEU A 82 2.04 3.25 -5.61
N ILE A 83 2.28 4.05 -4.57
CA ILE A 83 3.26 5.13 -4.61
C ILE A 83 4.69 4.64 -4.83
N ASN A 84 5.03 3.43 -4.35
CA ASN A 84 6.36 2.84 -4.49
C ASN A 84 6.62 2.22 -5.87
N THR A 85 5.56 1.94 -6.65
CA THR A 85 5.68 1.39 -8.01
C THR A 85 5.46 2.46 -9.08
N ASN A 86 4.64 3.48 -8.79
CA ASN A 86 4.28 4.57 -9.70
C ASN A 86 4.81 5.91 -9.18
N LEU A 87 6.13 6.04 -9.13
CA LEU A 87 6.83 7.28 -8.73
C LEU A 87 6.77 8.35 -9.83
N ASP A 88 5.58 8.76 -10.27
CA ASP A 88 5.43 9.98 -11.06
C ASP A 88 4.93 11.15 -10.21
N THR A 89 5.50 12.33 -10.47
CA THR A 89 5.21 13.56 -9.74
C THR A 89 3.74 14.01 -9.93
N ILE A 90 3.11 13.56 -11.02
CA ILE A 90 1.70 13.82 -11.35
C ILE A 90 0.78 13.08 -10.37
N SER A 91 0.98 11.79 -10.16
CA SER A 91 0.23 10.97 -9.20
C SER A 91 0.44 11.46 -7.77
N LEU A 92 1.63 11.95 -7.44
CA LEU A 92 1.92 12.51 -6.13
C LEU A 92 1.13 13.79 -5.85
N ASN A 93 1.10 14.72 -6.80
CA ASN A 93 0.32 15.95 -6.70
C ASN A 93 -1.19 15.67 -6.64
N GLU A 94 -1.68 14.71 -7.42
CA GLU A 94 -3.07 14.25 -7.35
C GLU A 94 -3.41 13.74 -5.94
N LEU A 95 -2.54 12.90 -5.37
CA LEU A 95 -2.75 12.33 -4.04
C LEU A 95 -2.70 13.41 -2.94
N ILE A 96 -1.80 14.38 -3.03
CA ILE A 96 -1.75 15.55 -2.13
C ILE A 96 -3.08 16.32 -2.20
N SER A 97 -3.60 16.56 -3.41
CA SER A 97 -4.88 17.25 -3.63
C SER A 97 -6.06 16.47 -3.01
N LEU A 98 -6.13 15.16 -3.24
CA LEU A 98 -7.17 14.29 -2.68
C LEU A 98 -7.15 14.30 -1.15
N CYS A 99 -5.97 14.13 -0.54
CA CYS A 99 -5.82 14.17 0.92
C CYS A 99 -6.23 15.54 1.49
N THR A 100 -5.76 16.62 0.85
CA THR A 100 -6.09 17.99 1.28
C THR A 100 -7.60 18.26 1.20
N LYS A 101 -8.26 17.79 0.14
CA LYS A 101 -9.72 17.92 -0.02
C LYS A 101 -10.47 17.13 1.06
N TYR A 102 -10.04 15.90 1.34
CA TYR A 102 -10.64 15.04 2.36
C TYR A 102 -10.53 15.67 3.77
N LEU A 103 -9.34 16.14 4.13
CA LEU A 103 -9.04 16.68 5.46
C LEU A 103 -9.70 18.05 5.75
N LYS A 104 -10.33 18.70 4.76
CA LYS A 104 -11.17 19.89 5.00
C LYS A 104 -12.42 19.55 5.79
N ASN A 105 -12.95 18.34 5.61
CA ASN A 105 -14.23 17.91 6.18
C ASN A 105 -14.03 16.95 7.36
N ASP A 106 -12.95 16.16 7.35
CA ASP A 106 -12.71 15.10 8.32
C ASP A 106 -11.36 15.25 9.03
N LYS A 107 -11.34 15.09 10.35
CA LYS A 107 -10.10 14.97 11.12
C LYS A 107 -9.65 13.51 11.13
N ASP A 108 -8.75 13.16 10.21
CA ASP A 108 -8.20 11.81 10.10
C ASP A 108 -6.66 11.84 10.18
N ILE A 109 -6.13 11.31 11.28
CA ILE A 109 -4.69 11.26 11.54
C ILE A 109 -3.95 10.43 10.47
N PHE A 110 -4.56 9.33 10.01
CA PHE A 110 -3.90 8.46 9.04
C PHE A 110 -3.77 9.15 7.69
N ILE A 111 -4.85 9.81 7.22
CA ILE A 111 -4.81 10.58 5.97
C ILE A 111 -3.91 11.81 6.09
N SER A 112 -3.86 12.44 7.27
CA SER A 112 -2.90 13.51 7.53
C SER A 112 -1.45 13.01 7.45
N ASN A 113 -1.14 11.81 7.95
CA ASN A 113 0.19 11.23 7.81
C ASN A 113 0.52 10.94 6.33
N ILE A 114 -0.43 10.37 5.57
CA ILE A 114 -0.26 10.15 4.12
C ILE A 114 0.05 11.47 3.40
N LEU A 115 -0.68 12.55 3.73
CA LEU A 115 -0.41 13.87 3.16
C LEU A 115 1.01 14.35 3.47
N SER A 116 1.47 14.23 4.71
CA SER A 116 2.84 14.62 5.10
C SER A 116 3.90 13.80 4.36
N ILE A 117 3.69 12.49 4.23
CA ILE A 117 4.58 11.59 3.46
C ILE A 117 4.63 12.02 2.00
N CYS A 118 3.49 12.29 1.37
CA CYS A 118 3.45 12.70 -0.03
C CYS A 118 4.16 14.04 -0.25
N LYS A 119 4.00 15.00 0.66
CA LYS A 119 4.71 16.27 0.61
C LYS A 119 6.22 16.09 0.81
N ALA A 120 6.63 15.22 1.72
CA ALA A 120 8.04 14.90 1.93
C ALA A 120 8.67 14.25 0.69
N LEU A 121 7.98 13.27 0.08
CA LEU A 121 8.40 12.66 -1.18
C LEU A 121 8.50 13.69 -2.32
N PHE A 122 7.57 14.64 -2.37
CA PHE A 122 7.60 15.70 -3.37
C PHE A 122 8.86 16.57 -3.21
N LEU A 123 9.14 17.04 -1.99
CA LEU A 123 10.32 17.84 -1.70
C LEU A 123 11.63 17.13 -2.04
N VAL A 124 11.74 15.83 -1.73
CA VAL A 124 12.91 15.03 -2.11
C VAL A 124 13.05 14.94 -3.63
N GLN A 125 11.95 14.74 -4.36
CA GLN A 125 12.00 14.57 -5.82
C GLN A 125 12.21 15.89 -6.59
N SER A 126 11.59 16.99 -6.15
CA SER A 126 11.58 18.24 -6.90
C SER A 126 12.64 19.23 -6.46
N GLU A 127 12.99 19.24 -5.16
CA GLU A 127 13.86 20.25 -4.56
C GLU A 127 15.15 19.65 -3.96
N ASP A 128 15.29 18.32 -3.92
CA ASP A 128 16.39 17.61 -3.23
C ASP A 128 16.51 18.01 -1.75
N ASP A 129 15.41 18.48 -1.14
CA ASP A 129 15.39 19.05 0.22
C ASP A 129 14.99 18.00 1.26
N TYR A 130 15.97 17.15 1.63
CA TYR A 130 15.80 16.13 2.66
C TYR A 130 15.51 16.72 4.04
N HIS A 131 16.05 17.90 4.36
CA HIS A 131 15.87 18.50 5.68
C HIS A 131 14.41 18.89 5.92
N LYS A 132 13.77 19.57 4.97
CA LYS A 132 12.33 19.86 5.06
C LYS A 132 11.49 18.58 5.03
N ALA A 133 11.87 17.59 4.22
CA ALA A 133 11.18 16.31 4.16
C ALA A 133 11.18 15.59 5.52
N ILE A 134 12.31 15.57 6.23
CA ILE A 134 12.44 15.01 7.58
C ILE A 134 11.50 15.72 8.56
N ILE A 135 11.47 17.06 8.55
CA ILE A 135 10.61 17.84 9.44
C ILE A 135 9.12 17.46 9.28
N LEU A 136 8.68 17.21 8.04
CA LEU A 136 7.28 16.83 7.78
C LEU A 136 6.90 15.45 8.32
N VAL A 137 7.83 14.50 8.33
CA VAL A 137 7.56 13.11 8.75
C VAL A 137 7.99 12.80 10.17
N ALA A 138 8.83 13.64 10.79
CA ALA A 138 9.31 13.46 12.16
C ALA A 138 8.16 13.23 13.18
N PRO A 139 7.03 13.97 13.13
CA PRO A 139 5.90 13.71 14.03
C PRO A 139 5.29 12.31 13.88
N ILE A 140 5.35 11.73 12.67
CA ILE A 140 4.88 10.36 12.41
C ILE A 140 5.78 9.39 13.16
N TRP A 141 7.09 9.53 13.01
CA TRP A 141 8.08 8.68 13.67
C TRP A 141 8.04 8.82 15.20
N GLU A 142 7.98 10.04 15.72
CA GLU A 142 7.87 10.29 17.17
C GLU A 142 6.64 9.63 17.81
N ARG A 143 5.53 9.53 17.06
CA ARG A 143 4.34 8.83 17.51
C ARG A 143 4.50 7.32 17.44
N LEU A 144 4.99 6.79 16.31
CA LEU A 144 5.10 5.34 16.08
C LEU A 144 6.16 4.68 16.95
N SER A 145 7.30 5.35 17.18
CA SER A 145 8.40 4.84 18.01
C SER A 145 8.02 4.61 19.49
N LYS A 146 6.95 5.24 19.97
CA LYS A 146 6.44 5.10 21.35
C LYS A 146 5.42 3.97 21.50
N GLN A 147 5.02 3.28 20.43
CA GLN A 147 3.99 2.25 20.48
C GLN A 147 4.59 0.87 20.76
N ASP A 148 4.02 0.15 21.72
CA ASP A 148 4.43 -1.23 22.04
C ASP A 148 4.15 -2.22 20.90
N THR A 149 3.14 -1.93 20.08
CA THR A 149 2.75 -2.73 18.92
C THR A 149 2.34 -1.84 17.76
N LEU A 150 3.03 -2.03 16.63
CA LEU A 150 2.66 -1.47 15.34
C LEU A 150 1.73 -2.42 14.61
N TYR A 151 0.65 -1.87 14.05
CA TYR A 151 -0.27 -2.59 13.17
C TYR A 151 0.08 -2.34 11.70
N LEU A 152 -0.59 -3.05 10.79
CA LEU A 152 -0.29 -2.99 9.35
C LEU A 152 -0.25 -1.55 8.80
N ASN A 153 -1.20 -0.70 9.16
CA ASN A 153 -1.23 0.70 8.72
C ASN A 153 -0.01 1.48 9.22
N ASP A 154 0.47 1.22 10.43
CA ASP A 154 1.68 1.84 10.96
C ASP A 154 2.92 1.37 10.18
N ILE A 155 2.99 0.08 9.85
CA ILE A 155 4.05 -0.51 9.03
C ILE A 155 4.06 0.10 7.62
N ILE A 156 2.89 0.30 7.01
CA ILE A 156 2.76 0.97 5.71
C ILE A 156 3.24 2.43 5.77
N LEU A 157 3.00 3.16 6.86
CA LEU A 157 3.57 4.50 7.00
C LEU A 157 5.10 4.45 7.10
N LEU A 158 5.63 3.52 7.92
CA LEU A 158 7.08 3.36 8.09
C LEU A 158 7.78 3.06 6.78
N SER A 159 7.20 2.18 5.93
CA SER A 159 7.80 1.80 4.64
C SER A 159 8.06 2.98 3.70
N ASN A 160 7.38 4.10 3.93
CA ASN A 160 7.45 5.30 3.10
C ASN A 160 8.21 6.48 3.75
N ILE A 161 8.73 6.33 4.97
CA ILE A 161 9.49 7.39 5.63
C ILE A 161 10.86 6.96 6.13
N PHE A 162 11.11 5.66 6.29
CA PHE A 162 12.29 5.21 7.01
C PHE A 162 13.61 5.61 6.33
N TYR A 163 13.61 5.79 5.01
CA TYR A 163 14.77 6.20 4.22
C TYR A 163 15.22 7.64 4.52
N LEU A 164 14.40 8.43 5.22
CA LEU A 164 14.73 9.79 5.67
C LEU A 164 15.52 9.79 6.98
N PHE A 165 15.72 8.63 7.62
CA PHE A 165 16.52 8.50 8.84
C PHE A 165 17.93 7.99 8.54
N GLN A 166 18.82 8.16 9.51
CA GLN A 166 20.17 7.58 9.48
C GLN A 166 20.11 6.08 9.21
N VAL A 167 21.09 5.56 8.47
CA VAL A 167 21.12 4.16 8.01
C VAL A 167 20.90 3.15 9.12
N ASP A 168 21.54 3.33 10.27
CA ASP A 168 21.45 2.35 11.36
C ASP A 168 20.04 2.34 11.98
N THR A 169 19.42 3.51 12.12
CA THR A 169 18.01 3.63 12.52
C THR A 169 17.08 3.00 11.48
N ALA A 170 17.32 3.27 10.19
CA ALA A 170 16.56 2.69 9.10
C ALA A 170 16.61 1.15 9.09
N LYS A 171 17.78 0.55 9.35
CA LYS A 171 17.95 -0.91 9.45
C LYS A 171 17.12 -1.49 10.60
N GLU A 172 17.18 -0.89 11.78
CA GLU A 172 16.40 -1.36 12.94
C GLU A 172 14.90 -1.24 12.69
N ILE A 173 14.43 -0.16 12.05
CA ILE A 173 13.03 0.00 11.64
C ILE A 173 12.62 -1.12 10.68
N VAL A 174 13.42 -1.40 9.64
CA VAL A 174 13.13 -2.43 8.64
C VAL A 174 13.08 -3.82 9.29
N LYS A 175 14.05 -4.14 10.15
CA LYS A 175 14.09 -5.41 10.90
C LYS A 175 12.86 -5.58 11.79
N PHE A 176 12.47 -4.53 12.51
CA PHE A 176 11.26 -4.53 13.34
C PHE A 176 9.99 -4.73 12.49
N ALA A 177 9.87 -3.98 11.39
CA ALA A 177 8.71 -4.03 10.50
C ALA A 177 8.54 -5.42 9.86
N ILE A 178 9.63 -6.02 9.36
CA ILE A 178 9.60 -7.36 8.74
C ILE A 178 9.19 -8.42 9.76
N ASN A 179 9.74 -8.39 10.98
CA ASN A 179 9.34 -9.33 12.04
C ASN A 179 7.83 -9.22 12.31
N ARG A 180 7.29 -8.00 12.37
CA ARG A 180 5.85 -7.79 12.57
C ARG A 180 5.02 -8.30 11.38
N LEU A 181 5.48 -8.11 10.15
CA LEU A 181 4.79 -8.60 8.94
C LEU A 181 4.64 -10.12 8.91
N GLN A 182 5.51 -10.88 9.58
CA GLN A 182 5.35 -12.34 9.69
C GLN A 182 4.01 -12.76 10.31
N LYS A 183 3.44 -11.93 11.21
CA LYS A 183 2.12 -12.18 11.81
C LYS A 183 0.96 -12.00 10.82
N TYR A 184 1.23 -11.39 9.67
CA TYR A 184 0.26 -11.06 8.63
C TYR A 184 0.46 -11.93 7.36
N ASN A 185 1.24 -13.01 7.41
CA ASN A 185 1.55 -13.85 6.23
C ASN A 185 0.32 -14.40 5.50
N SER A 186 -0.79 -14.63 6.20
CA SER A 186 -2.06 -15.07 5.60
C SER A 186 -3.05 -13.93 5.39
N PHE A 187 -2.64 -12.69 5.63
CA PHE A 187 -3.49 -11.51 5.62
C PHE A 187 -3.00 -10.50 4.59
N CYS A 188 -3.70 -10.44 3.44
CA CYS A 188 -3.53 -9.46 2.37
C CYS A 188 -2.10 -9.33 1.80
N ASN A 189 -1.90 -8.41 0.85
CA ASN A 189 -0.70 -8.26 0.01
C ASN A 189 0.56 -7.78 0.77
N ILE A 190 0.98 -8.50 1.81
CA ILE A 190 2.15 -8.16 2.64
C ILE A 190 3.47 -8.30 1.90
N ASP A 191 3.54 -9.19 0.91
CA ASP A 191 4.76 -9.48 0.17
C ASP A 191 5.25 -8.24 -0.58
N GLN A 192 4.32 -7.47 -1.15
CA GLN A 192 4.64 -6.20 -1.81
C GLN A 192 5.26 -5.19 -0.83
N ILE A 193 4.75 -5.15 0.40
CA ILE A 193 5.26 -4.27 1.46
C ILE A 193 6.68 -4.71 1.87
N GLN A 194 6.90 -6.01 2.07
CA GLN A 194 8.21 -6.57 2.41
C GLN A 194 9.26 -6.27 1.32
N VAL A 195 8.93 -6.55 0.06
CA VAL A 195 9.81 -6.25 -1.07
C VAL A 195 10.11 -4.75 -1.16
N SER A 196 9.12 -3.89 -0.91
CA SER A 196 9.33 -2.43 -0.87
C SER A 196 10.29 -2.00 0.24
N PHE A 197 10.22 -2.60 1.44
CA PHE A 197 11.19 -2.33 2.50
C PHE A 197 12.62 -2.68 2.08
N TYR A 198 12.83 -3.86 1.48
CA TYR A 198 14.14 -4.28 1.00
C TYR A 198 14.68 -3.37 -0.10
N LEU A 199 13.83 -2.97 -1.06
CA LEU A 199 14.22 -2.07 -2.14
C LEU A 199 14.54 -0.66 -1.64
N ASN A 200 13.75 -0.12 -0.70
CA ASN A 200 13.99 1.20 -0.14
C ASN A 200 15.26 1.20 0.73
N LEU A 201 15.50 0.15 1.52
CA LEU A 201 16.71 0.04 2.34
C LEU A 201 17.96 -0.16 1.48
N SER A 202 17.91 -1.00 0.45
CA SER A 202 19.04 -1.16 -0.48
C SER A 202 19.40 0.14 -1.19
N THR A 203 18.40 0.99 -1.50
CA THR A 203 18.65 2.32 -2.08
C THR A 203 19.45 3.20 -1.12
N LEU A 204 19.02 3.26 0.13
CA LEU A 204 19.72 4.03 1.17
C LEU A 204 21.16 3.52 1.36
N LEU A 205 21.37 2.21 1.36
CA LEU A 205 22.69 1.61 1.48
C LEU A 205 23.59 1.89 0.27
N ILE A 206 23.04 1.91 -0.95
CA ILE A 206 23.78 2.30 -2.17
C ILE A 206 24.24 3.75 -2.08
N GLN A 207 23.36 4.67 -1.65
CA GLN A 207 23.69 6.09 -1.49
C GLN A 207 24.86 6.30 -0.52
N GLU A 208 24.94 5.47 0.51
CA GLU A 208 25.99 5.49 1.53
C GLU A 208 27.19 4.60 1.16
N SER A 209 27.26 4.14 -0.09
CA SER A 209 28.34 3.28 -0.61
C SER A 209 28.51 1.94 0.14
N LYS A 210 27.51 1.49 0.90
CA LYS A 210 27.47 0.20 1.62
C LYS A 210 27.01 -0.92 0.69
N PHE A 211 27.77 -1.17 -0.37
CA PHE A 211 27.38 -2.02 -1.50
C PHE A 211 27.18 -3.51 -1.17
N ASP A 212 27.93 -4.06 -0.22
CA ASP A 212 27.77 -5.46 0.21
C ASP A 212 26.46 -5.68 0.96
N GLU A 213 26.14 -4.79 1.90
CA GLU A 213 24.87 -4.82 2.63
C GLU A 213 23.69 -4.58 1.69
N ALA A 214 23.81 -3.62 0.75
CA ALA A 214 22.79 -3.38 -0.26
C ALA A 214 22.48 -4.64 -1.07
N MET A 215 23.51 -5.41 -1.44
CA MET A 215 23.35 -6.66 -2.20
C MET A 215 22.53 -7.69 -1.43
N GLU A 216 22.75 -7.84 -0.12
CA GLU A 216 22.00 -8.77 0.71
C GLU A 216 20.49 -8.49 0.66
N PHE A 217 20.09 -7.22 0.85
CA PHE A 217 18.69 -6.83 0.80
C PHE A 217 18.09 -6.92 -0.61
N ILE A 218 18.88 -6.66 -1.66
CA ILE A 218 18.44 -6.87 -3.04
C ILE A 218 18.21 -8.36 -3.32
N ASP A 219 19.02 -9.24 -2.75
CA ASP A 219 18.84 -10.68 -2.92
C ASP A 219 17.59 -11.17 -2.22
N TYR A 220 17.29 -10.66 -1.02
CA TYR A 220 15.98 -10.88 -0.39
C TYR A 220 14.84 -10.33 -1.25
N SER A 221 14.97 -9.14 -1.82
CA SER A 221 13.90 -8.57 -2.67
C SER A 221 13.64 -9.40 -3.93
N ILE A 222 14.68 -9.94 -4.56
CA ILE A 222 14.57 -10.84 -5.73
C ILE A 222 13.85 -12.14 -5.36
N ASP A 223 14.30 -12.81 -4.30
CA ASP A 223 13.74 -14.10 -3.88
C ASP A 223 12.25 -13.97 -3.51
N PHE A 224 11.90 -12.96 -2.71
CA PHE A 224 10.50 -12.69 -2.34
C PHE A 224 9.66 -12.26 -3.55
N ALA A 225 10.15 -11.34 -4.38
CA ALA A 225 9.39 -10.89 -5.55
C ALA A 225 9.13 -12.03 -6.55
N GLN A 226 10.05 -12.98 -6.68
CA GLN A 226 9.85 -14.19 -7.50
C GLN A 226 8.78 -15.11 -6.92
N LYS A 227 8.89 -15.45 -5.63
CA LYS A 227 7.92 -16.32 -4.93
C LYS A 227 6.50 -15.77 -4.97
N SER A 228 6.37 -14.46 -4.82
CA SER A 228 5.09 -13.76 -4.78
C SER A 228 4.63 -13.22 -6.14
N GLN A 229 5.34 -13.56 -7.23
CA GLN A 229 5.00 -13.17 -8.60
C GLN A 229 4.89 -11.64 -8.81
N LEU A 230 5.68 -10.87 -8.07
CA LEU A 230 5.70 -9.40 -8.12
C LEU A 230 6.68 -8.92 -9.21
N TYR A 231 6.35 -9.21 -10.47
CA TYR A 231 7.31 -9.06 -11.58
C TYR A 231 7.80 -7.64 -11.83
N ILE A 232 6.99 -6.61 -11.57
CA ILE A 232 7.42 -5.21 -11.67
C ILE A 232 8.53 -4.92 -10.64
N LEU A 233 8.31 -5.33 -9.38
CA LEU A 233 9.30 -5.16 -8.30
C LEU A 233 10.53 -6.04 -8.51
N LEU A 234 10.37 -7.21 -9.13
CA LEU A 234 11.49 -8.06 -9.55
C LEU A 234 12.36 -7.34 -10.60
N GLY A 235 11.74 -6.67 -11.57
CA GLY A 235 12.44 -5.85 -12.56
C GLY A 235 13.25 -4.73 -11.90
N ILE A 236 12.63 -4.00 -10.98
CA ILE A 236 13.31 -2.96 -10.18
C ILE A 236 14.47 -3.53 -9.36
N SER A 237 14.29 -4.72 -8.76
CA SER A 237 15.32 -5.40 -7.98
C SER A 237 16.56 -5.73 -8.83
N TYR A 238 16.35 -6.22 -10.06
CA TYR A 238 17.45 -6.48 -11.00
C TYR A 238 18.18 -5.19 -11.41
N PHE A 239 17.46 -4.09 -11.62
CA PHE A 239 18.10 -2.80 -11.89
C PHE A 239 18.97 -2.32 -10.72
N LYS A 240 18.49 -2.44 -9.48
CA LYS A 240 19.32 -2.11 -8.30
C LYS A 240 20.55 -3.02 -8.20
N LYS A 241 20.39 -4.31 -8.49
CA LYS A 241 21.51 -5.26 -8.52
C LYS A 241 22.57 -4.87 -9.56
N ALA A 242 22.13 -4.40 -10.73
CA ALA A 242 23.00 -3.89 -11.78
C ALA A 242 23.80 -2.66 -11.31
N VAL A 243 23.15 -1.69 -10.67
CA VAL A 243 23.80 -0.50 -10.08
C VAL A 243 24.92 -0.91 -9.12
N VAL A 244 24.66 -1.83 -8.20
CA VAL A 244 25.67 -2.31 -7.25
C VAL A 244 26.87 -2.94 -7.97
N TYR A 245 26.62 -3.77 -9.00
CA TYR A 245 27.72 -4.36 -9.79
C TYR A 245 28.51 -3.33 -10.60
N LYS A 246 27.87 -2.27 -11.09
CA LYS A 246 28.55 -1.13 -11.74
C LYS A 246 29.53 -0.47 -10.77
N HIS A 247 29.10 -0.16 -9.54
CA HIS A 247 29.97 0.41 -8.51
C HIS A 247 31.12 -0.52 -8.10
N LYS A 248 30.88 -1.84 -8.09
CA LYS A 248 31.90 -2.86 -7.86
C LYS A 248 32.80 -3.13 -9.08
N LEU A 249 32.71 -2.32 -10.15
CA LEU A 249 33.49 -2.46 -11.38
C LEU A 249 33.34 -3.83 -12.07
N ASN A 250 32.19 -4.47 -11.93
CA ASN A 250 31.86 -5.73 -12.59
C ASN A 250 30.86 -5.50 -13.72
N SER A 251 31.36 -4.98 -14.86
CA SER A 251 30.53 -4.59 -16.01
C SER A 251 29.71 -5.76 -16.56
N ALA A 252 30.29 -6.96 -16.65
CA ALA A 252 29.59 -8.13 -17.18
C ALA A 252 28.34 -8.50 -16.35
N LYS A 253 28.46 -8.51 -15.01
CA LYS A 253 27.29 -8.76 -14.15
C LYS A 253 26.32 -7.59 -14.16
N SER A 254 26.83 -6.36 -14.18
CA SER A 254 25.99 -5.16 -14.28
C SER A 254 25.10 -5.21 -15.53
N GLU A 255 25.68 -5.42 -16.70
CA GLU A 255 24.96 -5.52 -17.98
C GLU A 255 23.96 -6.69 -17.98
N SER A 256 24.35 -7.84 -17.43
CA SER A 256 23.46 -9.00 -17.33
C SER A 256 22.20 -8.70 -16.50
N TYR A 257 22.35 -8.11 -15.31
CA TYR A 257 21.20 -7.78 -14.46
C TYR A 257 20.39 -6.61 -15.01
N TYR A 258 21.04 -5.63 -15.64
CA TYR A 258 20.37 -4.56 -16.35
C TYR A 258 19.47 -5.12 -17.46
N ALA A 259 19.98 -6.03 -18.29
CA ALA A 259 19.23 -6.65 -19.37
C ALA A 259 18.04 -7.47 -18.84
N LYS A 260 18.21 -8.19 -17.72
CA LYS A 260 17.12 -8.92 -17.05
C LYS A 260 16.00 -7.98 -16.60
N GLY A 261 16.35 -6.89 -15.90
CA GLY A 261 15.37 -5.90 -15.46
C GLY A 261 14.67 -5.21 -16.62
N ALA A 262 15.43 -4.79 -17.63
CA ALA A 262 14.92 -4.10 -18.80
C ALA A 262 13.96 -4.96 -19.63
N ASN A 263 14.33 -6.22 -19.90
CA ASN A 263 13.49 -7.15 -20.66
C ASN A 263 12.16 -7.40 -19.92
N LEU A 264 12.23 -7.68 -18.61
CA LEU A 264 11.04 -7.95 -17.82
C LEU A 264 10.06 -6.76 -17.82
N LEU A 265 10.53 -5.54 -17.55
CA LEU A 265 9.67 -4.37 -17.56
C LEU A 265 9.13 -4.04 -18.96
N TYR A 266 9.93 -4.23 -20.00
CA TYR A 266 9.49 -4.04 -21.38
C TYR A 266 8.35 -5.00 -21.76
N GLN A 267 8.50 -6.28 -21.42
CA GLN A 267 7.47 -7.31 -21.69
C GLN A 267 6.16 -7.06 -20.92
N LEU A 268 6.24 -6.42 -19.75
CA LEU A 268 5.07 -6.03 -18.96
C LEU A 268 4.43 -4.71 -19.43
N GLY A 269 5.01 -4.03 -20.43
CA GLY A 269 4.52 -2.73 -20.91
C GLY A 269 4.89 -1.53 -20.03
N GLU A 270 5.78 -1.71 -19.06
CA GLU A 270 6.20 -0.68 -18.09
C GLU A 270 7.26 0.28 -18.67
N ILE A 271 6.97 0.88 -19.83
CA ILE A 271 7.91 1.70 -20.60
C ILE A 271 8.32 2.97 -19.84
N ASN A 272 7.37 3.65 -19.20
CA ASN A 272 7.65 4.88 -18.45
C ASN A 272 8.56 4.62 -17.24
N LEU A 273 8.33 3.52 -16.53
CA LEU A 273 9.17 3.11 -15.41
C LEU A 273 10.56 2.71 -15.90
N LEU A 274 10.64 1.96 -17.00
CA LEU A 274 11.90 1.57 -17.62
C LEU A 274 12.77 2.78 -17.96
N GLU A 275 12.22 3.81 -18.62
CA GLU A 275 12.97 5.02 -18.97
C GLU A 275 13.52 5.75 -17.73
N LYS A 276 12.73 5.85 -16.65
CA LYS A 276 13.19 6.43 -15.38
C LYS A 276 14.36 5.65 -14.77
N LEU A 277 14.30 4.33 -14.79
CA LEU A 277 15.36 3.48 -14.22
C LEU A 277 16.65 3.52 -15.04
N LYS A 278 16.57 3.73 -16.36
CA LYS A 278 17.75 3.89 -17.22
C LYS A 278 18.56 5.15 -16.90
N ILE A 279 17.89 6.24 -16.54
CA ILE A 279 18.54 7.53 -16.21
C ILE A 279 19.45 7.35 -14.99
N ASN A 280 18.98 6.64 -13.97
CA ASN A 280 19.72 6.41 -12.72
C ASN A 280 20.92 5.45 -12.84
N ILE A 281 21.15 4.86 -14.02
CA ILE A 281 22.24 3.91 -14.28
C ILE A 281 23.33 4.51 -15.16
N ARG A 282 23.09 5.65 -15.82
CA ARG A 282 24.13 6.36 -16.57
C ARG A 282 25.06 7.08 -15.61
#